data_AF-A0A7X8A7X1-F1
#
_entry.id   AF-A0A7X8A7X1-F1
#
_cell.length_a   1.000
_cell.length_b   1.000
_cell.length_c   1.000
_cell.angle_alpha   90.00
_cell.angle_beta   90.00
_cell.angle_gamma   90.00
#
_symmetry.space_group_name_H-M   'P 1'
#
loop_
_entity.id
_entity.type
_entity.pdbx_description
1 polymer ?
#
loop_
_entity_poly.entity_id
_entity_poly.type
_entity_poly.pdbx_seq_one_letter_code
_entity_poly.pdbx_strand_id
1 'polypeptide(L)'
;MGTQPAPSSTGGKSSAGWIIAVVVIILAAASLIVFRHQVVPGVKSVFARFFHKKPPVEISVQDTVPSPVAEPLPVQQTLPPARKYYIIVASFRNESNADKYVQFLQQKGYESTKIPRTRKNMYAVSCTSYTTQKEALDNLNHYRNTVNARAWVLGY
;
A
#
# COMPACT_ATOMS: atom_id res chain seq x y z
N MET A 1 -56.02 -40.20 38.81
CA MET A 1 -56.12 -39.16 37.76
C MET A 1 -55.76 -37.85 38.44
N GLY A 2 -54.50 -37.40 38.50
CA GLY A 2 -53.75 -36.76 37.41
C GLY A 2 -54.41 -35.42 37.08
N THR A 3 -53.88 -34.25 37.46
CA THR A 3 -52.70 -33.60 36.85
C THR A 3 -51.94 -32.62 37.78
N GLN A 4 -50.74 -32.29 37.30
CA GLN A 4 -49.53 -31.73 37.91
C GLN A 4 -49.51 -30.18 38.02
N PRO A 5 -48.77 -29.58 38.98
CA PRO A 5 -48.60 -28.13 39.08
C PRO A 5 -47.59 -27.57 38.06
N ALA A 6 -47.82 -26.34 37.63
CA ALA A 6 -46.96 -25.59 36.71
C ALA A 6 -45.61 -25.20 37.34
N PRO A 7 -44.49 -25.19 36.59
CA PRO A 7 -43.25 -24.61 37.06
C PRO A 7 -43.06 -23.18 36.54
N SER A 8 -43.13 -22.17 37.42
CA SER A 8 -42.55 -20.84 37.18
C SER A 8 -41.20 -20.73 37.89
N SER A 9 -40.15 -21.15 37.19
CA SER A 9 -38.75 -20.91 37.58
C SER A 9 -38.33 -19.51 37.13
N THR A 10 -38.59 -18.49 37.96
CA THR A 10 -37.92 -17.20 37.84
C THR A 10 -36.58 -17.27 38.56
N GLY A 11 -35.59 -17.82 37.88
CA GLY A 11 -34.19 -17.84 38.32
C GLY A 11 -33.55 -16.47 38.09
N GLY A 12 -33.46 -15.66 39.15
CA GLY A 12 -32.68 -14.43 39.18
C GLY A 12 -31.20 -14.74 38.96
N LYS A 13 -30.72 -14.55 37.73
CA LYS A 13 -29.29 -14.61 37.41
C LYS A 13 -28.65 -13.32 37.91
N SER A 14 -27.72 -13.45 38.86
CA SER A 14 -26.93 -12.38 39.46
C SER A 14 -26.52 -11.32 38.46
N SER A 15 -27.16 -10.14 38.54
CA SER A 15 -26.99 -9.00 37.65
C SER A 15 -25.53 -8.54 37.52
N ALA A 16 -24.69 -8.82 38.51
CA ALA A 16 -23.27 -8.45 38.52
C ALA A 16 -22.44 -9.11 37.40
N GLY A 17 -22.67 -10.39 37.09
CA GLY A 17 -21.83 -11.12 36.12
C GLY A 17 -22.05 -10.66 34.67
N TRP A 18 -23.30 -10.34 34.32
CA TRP A 18 -23.63 -9.88 32.97
C TRP A 18 -23.19 -8.43 32.75
N ILE A 19 -23.26 -7.59 33.79
CA ILE A 19 -22.76 -6.21 33.73
C ILE A 19 -21.24 -6.20 33.51
N ILE A 20 -20.47 -7.05 34.19
CA ILE A 20 -19.01 -7.15 33.97
C ILE A 20 -18.70 -7.60 32.53
N ALA A 21 -19.44 -8.59 31.99
CA ALA A 21 -19.26 -9.04 30.62
C ALA A 21 -19.54 -7.93 29.59
N VAL A 22 -20.60 -7.13 29.80
CA VAL A 22 -20.93 -5.98 28.92
C VAL A 22 -19.85 -4.89 29.02
N VAL A 23 -19.33 -4.60 30.22
CA VAL A 23 -18.25 -3.60 30.41
C VAL A 23 -16.95 -4.04 29.73
N VAL A 24 -16.58 -5.32 29.81
CA VAL A 24 -15.38 -5.86 29.13
C VAL A 24 -15.54 -5.79 27.60
N ILE A 25 -16.73 -6.08 27.06
CA ILE A 25 -17.00 -5.96 25.62
C ILE A 25 -16.93 -4.50 25.16
N ILE A 26 -17.47 -3.56 25.94
CA ILE A 26 -17.41 -2.12 25.62
C ILE A 26 -15.96 -1.61 25.68
N LEU A 27 -15.17 -2.02 26.68
CA LEU A 27 -13.75 -1.65 26.78
C LEU A 27 -12.91 -2.24 25.64
N ALA A 28 -13.17 -3.50 25.24
CA ALA A 28 -12.51 -4.12 24.09
C ALA A 28 -12.88 -3.43 22.76
N ALA A 29 -14.16 -3.07 22.58
CA ALA A 29 -14.62 -2.34 21.39
C ALA A 29 -14.04 -0.92 21.33
N ALA A 30 -14.01 -0.19 22.46
CA ALA A 30 -13.40 1.12 22.55
C ALA A 30 -11.89 1.06 22.27
N SER A 31 -11.18 0.06 22.80
CA SER A 31 -9.76 -0.18 22.52
C SER A 31 -9.50 -0.46 21.04
N LEU A 32 -10.38 -1.22 20.36
CA LEU A 32 -10.27 -1.48 18.92
C LEU A 32 -10.53 -0.23 18.07
N ILE A 33 -11.47 0.62 18.49
CA ILE A 33 -11.77 1.89 17.81
C ILE A 33 -10.60 2.86 17.96
N VAL A 34 -10.03 2.99 19.16
CA VAL A 34 -8.84 3.82 19.40
C VAL A 34 -7.62 3.27 18.65
N PHE A 35 -7.40 1.94 18.64
CA PHE A 35 -6.29 1.32 17.90
C PHE A 35 -6.43 1.49 16.37
N ARG A 36 -7.64 1.43 15.82
CA ARG A 36 -7.91 1.81 14.40
C ARG A 36 -7.72 3.30 14.13
N HIS A 37 -7.91 4.16 15.14
CA HIS A 37 -7.84 5.62 15.00
C HIS A 37 -6.46 6.21 15.36
N GLN A 38 -5.54 5.45 15.95
CA GLN A 38 -4.15 5.85 16.23
C GLN A 38 -3.22 5.73 15.01
N VAL A 39 -3.77 5.95 13.81
CA VAL A 39 -2.97 6.30 12.64
C VAL A 39 -2.58 7.77 12.79
N VAL A 40 -1.46 7.97 13.49
CA VAL A 40 -0.58 9.14 13.52
C VAL A 40 -1.21 10.44 12.96
N PRO A 41 -1.89 11.24 13.80
CA PRO A 41 -2.23 12.62 13.44
C PRO A 41 -0.96 13.47 13.51
N GLY A 42 -0.11 13.48 12.47
CA GLY A 42 1.05 14.40 12.52
C GLY A 42 2.18 14.31 11.49
N VAL A 43 2.28 13.32 10.60
CA VAL A 43 3.46 13.20 9.71
C VAL A 43 3.12 13.54 8.26
N LYS A 44 2.48 14.69 8.04
CA LYS A 44 2.39 15.29 6.68
C LYS A 44 3.53 16.26 6.37
N SER A 45 4.30 16.69 7.37
CA SER A 45 5.24 17.81 7.21
C SER A 45 6.72 17.47 7.15
N VAL A 46 7.13 16.23 7.45
CA VAL A 46 8.57 15.85 7.40
C VAL A 46 8.97 15.33 6.01
N PHE A 47 8.08 14.59 5.34
CA PHE A 47 8.42 13.95 4.06
C PHE A 47 8.46 14.93 2.88
N ALA A 48 7.71 16.04 2.94
CA ALA A 48 7.76 17.09 1.92
C ALA A 48 9.10 17.85 1.88
N ARG A 49 9.99 17.70 2.87
CA ARG A 49 11.31 18.35 2.87
C ARG A 49 12.42 17.50 2.27
N PHE A 50 12.22 16.18 2.15
CA PHE A 50 13.25 15.27 1.64
C PHE A 50 13.23 15.09 0.11
N PHE A 51 12.10 15.31 -0.57
CA PHE A 51 12.00 15.15 -2.04
C PHE A 51 12.19 16.46 -2.84
N HIS A 52 12.38 17.60 -2.17
CA HIS A 52 12.54 18.90 -2.82
C HIS A 52 13.97 19.47 -2.84
N LYS A 53 14.97 18.73 -2.32
CA LYS A 53 16.37 19.08 -2.57
C LYS A 53 16.96 18.14 -3.60
N LYS A 54 16.76 18.50 -4.88
CA LYS A 54 17.74 18.19 -5.93
C LYS A 54 19.11 18.66 -5.41
N PRO A 55 20.20 17.88 -5.53
CA PRO A 55 21.53 18.41 -5.25
C PRO A 55 21.75 19.65 -6.16
N PRO A 56 22.17 20.80 -5.61
CA PRO A 56 22.50 21.96 -6.40
C PRO A 56 23.75 21.65 -7.23
N VAL A 57 23.54 21.31 -8.50
CA VAL A 57 24.58 21.48 -9.51
C VAL A 57 24.51 22.94 -9.91
N GLU A 58 25.47 23.72 -9.43
CA GLU A 58 25.70 25.12 -9.75
C GLU A 58 26.04 25.23 -11.24
N ILE A 59 25.01 25.50 -12.06
CA ILE A 59 25.20 25.83 -13.47
C ILE A 59 25.35 27.35 -13.51
N SER A 60 26.60 27.80 -13.47
CA SER A 60 26.99 29.19 -13.75
C SER A 60 26.52 29.57 -15.15
N VAL A 61 25.52 30.45 -15.25
CA VAL A 61 25.07 31.05 -16.50
C VAL A 61 26.04 32.19 -16.85
N GLN A 62 26.88 32.00 -17.86
CA GLN A 62 27.51 33.11 -18.57
C GLN A 62 26.79 33.29 -19.91
N ASP A 63 26.15 34.45 -20.05
CA ASP A 63 25.63 34.98 -21.32
C ASP A 63 26.74 35.10 -22.36
N THR A 64 26.54 34.52 -23.55
CA THR A 64 26.98 35.12 -24.84
C THR A 64 26.12 34.54 -25.98
N VAL A 65 25.65 35.45 -26.82
CA VAL A 65 24.71 35.37 -27.96
C VAL A 65 25.36 34.67 -29.20
N PRO A 66 24.69 34.51 -30.38
CA PRO A 66 23.80 33.43 -30.84
C PRO A 66 24.32 32.56 -32.02
N SER A 67 23.68 31.40 -32.23
CA SER A 67 23.45 30.70 -33.53
C SER A 67 24.66 30.02 -34.25
N PRO A 68 24.45 29.18 -35.28
CA PRO A 68 24.19 27.73 -35.18
C PRO A 68 25.18 26.89 -36.00
N VAL A 69 25.73 25.80 -35.47
CA VAL A 69 26.42 24.79 -36.30
C VAL A 69 26.12 23.39 -35.78
N ALA A 70 25.54 22.59 -36.67
CA ALA A 70 25.27 21.19 -36.46
C ALA A 70 26.57 20.41 -36.34
N GLU A 71 26.73 19.68 -35.23
CA GLU A 71 27.62 18.54 -35.13
C GLU A 71 26.78 17.33 -34.70
N PRO A 72 26.70 16.25 -35.52
CA PRO A 72 25.93 15.08 -35.15
C PRO A 72 26.64 14.33 -34.02
N LEU A 73 26.13 14.49 -32.80
CA LEU A 73 26.58 13.73 -31.63
C LEU A 73 26.38 12.22 -31.90
N PRO A 74 27.34 11.38 -31.47
CA PRO A 74 27.37 9.96 -31.82
C PRO A 74 26.10 9.29 -31.30
N VAL A 75 25.49 8.49 -32.17
CA VAL A 75 24.29 7.68 -31.88
C VAL A 75 24.57 6.88 -30.61
N GLN A 76 24.07 7.36 -29.48
CA GLN A 76 24.01 6.56 -28.26
C GLN A 76 23.21 5.33 -28.63
N GLN A 77 23.88 4.17 -28.64
CA GLN A 77 23.21 2.90 -28.79
C GLN A 77 22.22 2.78 -27.64
N THR A 78 20.95 3.08 -27.91
CA THR A 78 19.85 2.89 -26.99
C THR A 78 19.84 1.40 -26.65
N LEU A 79 20.41 1.02 -25.51
CA LEU A 79 20.26 -0.32 -24.98
C LEU A 79 18.76 -0.64 -25.03
N PRO A 80 18.35 -1.82 -25.52
CA PRO A 80 16.95 -2.19 -25.56
C PRO A 80 16.34 -2.00 -24.17
N PRO A 81 15.09 -1.52 -24.06
CA PRO A 81 14.47 -1.27 -22.77
C PRO A 81 14.58 -2.54 -21.92
N ALA A 82 15.31 -2.46 -20.82
CA ALA A 82 15.51 -3.59 -19.94
C ALA A 82 14.13 -4.05 -19.47
N ARG A 83 13.78 -5.31 -19.76
CA ARG A 83 12.51 -5.91 -19.33
C ARG A 83 12.43 -5.82 -17.81
N LYS A 84 11.31 -5.32 -17.30
CA LYS A 84 11.09 -5.19 -15.85
C LYS A 84 9.99 -6.12 -15.40
N TYR A 85 10.18 -6.72 -14.24
CA TYR A 85 9.22 -7.65 -13.64
C TYR A 85 8.70 -7.06 -12.34
N TYR A 86 7.41 -6.79 -12.28
CA TYR A 86 6.75 -6.17 -11.13
C TYR A 86 6.00 -7.21 -10.31
N ILE A 87 6.09 -7.14 -8.98
CA ILE A 87 5.23 -7.94 -8.10
C ILE A 87 3.95 -7.16 -7.83
N ILE A 88 2.85 -7.63 -8.39
CA ILE A 88 1.52 -7.03 -8.26
C ILE A 88 0.79 -7.66 -7.09
N VAL A 89 0.34 -6.81 -6.17
CA VAL A 89 -0.37 -7.22 -4.96
C VAL A 89 -1.86 -6.86 -4.99
N ALA A 90 -2.26 -5.89 -5.80
CA ALA A 90 -3.64 -5.49 -5.97
C ALA A 90 -3.87 -4.87 -7.34
N SER A 91 -5.13 -4.86 -7.80
CA SER A 91 -5.51 -4.18 -9.04
C SER A 91 -6.93 -3.62 -8.88
N PHE A 92 -7.08 -2.33 -9.16
CA PHE A 92 -8.31 -1.58 -8.92
C PHE A 92 -8.90 -1.04 -10.21
N ARG A 93 -10.22 -0.95 -10.29
CA ARG A 93 -10.90 -0.24 -11.39
C ARG A 93 -10.85 1.28 -11.23
N ASN A 94 -10.87 1.76 -9.98
CA ASN A 94 -10.80 3.18 -9.65
C ASN A 94 -9.35 3.56 -9.32
N GLU A 95 -8.83 4.56 -10.01
CA GLU A 95 -7.49 5.10 -9.81
C GLU A 95 -7.23 5.59 -8.40
N SER A 96 -8.19 6.31 -7.81
CA SER A 96 -8.07 6.85 -6.45
C SER A 96 -7.87 5.74 -5.40
N ASN A 97 -8.48 4.57 -5.62
CA ASN A 97 -8.27 3.42 -4.73
C ASN A 97 -6.88 2.81 -4.90
N ALA A 98 -6.37 2.77 -6.13
CA ALA A 98 -5.00 2.36 -6.38
C ALA A 98 -4.00 3.31 -5.71
N ASP A 99 -4.22 4.62 -5.80
CA ASP A 99 -3.35 5.63 -5.18
C ASP A 99 -3.34 5.52 -3.65
N LYS A 100 -4.50 5.35 -3.03
CA LYS A 100 -4.62 5.11 -1.58
C LYS A 100 -3.86 3.84 -1.17
N TYR A 101 -3.95 2.77 -1.96
CA TYR A 101 -3.26 1.51 -1.66
C TYR A 101 -1.75 1.62 -1.84
N VAL A 102 -1.27 2.35 -2.85
CA VAL A 102 0.16 2.69 -3.02
C VAL A 102 0.67 3.45 -1.80
N GLN A 103 -0.05 4.49 -1.38
CA GLN A 103 0.31 5.27 -0.19
C GLN A 103 0.36 4.39 1.07
N PHE A 104 -0.61 3.50 1.24
CA PHE A 104 -0.64 2.56 2.35
C PHE A 104 0.57 1.61 2.35
N LEU A 105 0.99 1.11 1.18
CA LEU A 105 2.18 0.25 1.09
C LEU A 105 3.48 1.02 1.30
N GLN A 106 3.56 2.26 0.81
CA GLN A 106 4.71 3.14 1.06
C GLN A 106 4.83 3.47 2.56
N GLN A 107 3.71 3.68 3.26
CA GLN A 107 3.69 3.85 4.72
C GLN A 107 4.19 2.60 5.47
N LYS A 108 4.07 1.41 4.86
CA LYS A 108 4.63 0.16 5.39
C LYS A 108 6.11 -0.06 5.04
N GLY A 109 6.73 0.83 4.28
CA GLY A 109 8.13 0.74 3.88
C GLY A 109 8.38 -0.03 2.57
N TYR A 110 7.36 -0.23 1.73
CA TYR A 110 7.54 -0.83 0.41
C TYR A 110 7.73 0.25 -0.68
N GLU A 111 8.62 -0.02 -1.64
CA GLU A 111 8.87 0.79 -2.86
C GLU A 111 7.72 0.66 -3.88
N SER A 112 6.50 0.91 -3.42
CA SER A 112 5.29 0.61 -4.19
C SER A 112 5.00 1.65 -5.25
N THR A 113 4.60 1.18 -6.42
CA THR A 113 4.33 2.02 -7.60
C THR A 113 3.05 1.57 -8.30
N LYS A 114 2.24 2.53 -8.75
CA LYS A 114 1.08 2.29 -9.60
C LYS A 114 1.54 2.01 -11.03
N ILE A 115 1.11 0.89 -11.59
CA ILE A 115 1.36 0.57 -13.00
C ILE A 115 0.28 1.24 -13.85
N PRO A 116 0.67 1.89 -14.97
CA PRO A 116 -0.27 2.46 -15.93
C PRO A 116 -1.32 1.44 -16.39
N ARG A 117 -2.47 1.94 -16.82
CA ARG A 117 -3.65 1.16 -17.17
C ARG A 117 -3.28 -0.03 -18.09
N THR A 118 -3.48 -1.25 -17.60
CA THR A 118 -3.31 -2.46 -18.42
C THR A 118 -4.42 -2.55 -19.47
N ARG A 119 -4.29 -3.45 -20.46
CA ARG A 119 -5.29 -3.68 -21.53
C ARG A 119 -6.70 -3.92 -20.99
N LYS A 120 -6.83 -4.41 -19.75
CA LYS A 120 -8.10 -4.67 -19.05
C LYS A 120 -8.70 -3.46 -18.32
N ASN A 121 -8.19 -2.25 -18.56
CA ASN A 121 -8.70 -1.03 -17.93
C ASN A 121 -8.66 -1.10 -16.38
N MET A 122 -7.57 -1.63 -15.83
CA MET A 122 -7.33 -1.69 -14.39
C MET A 122 -6.01 -1.03 -14.02
N TYR A 123 -5.98 -0.43 -12.84
CA TYR A 123 -4.82 0.17 -12.20
C TYR A 123 -4.18 -0.85 -11.27
N ALA A 124 -3.12 -1.49 -11.74
CA ALA A 124 -2.36 -2.46 -10.94
C ALA A 124 -1.41 -1.72 -9.98
N VAL A 125 -1.27 -2.25 -8.78
CA VAL A 125 -0.35 -1.73 -7.76
C VAL A 125 0.76 -2.75 -7.54
N SER A 126 1.98 -2.31 -7.83
CA SER A 126 3.19 -3.09 -7.59
C SER A 126 3.80 -2.74 -6.24
N CYS A 127 4.34 -3.75 -5.53
CA CYS A 127 5.11 -3.54 -4.31
C CYS A 127 6.58 -3.25 -4.57
N THR A 128 7.13 -3.86 -5.62
CA THR A 128 8.54 -3.77 -6.01
C THR A 128 8.70 -4.18 -7.48
N SER A 129 9.87 -3.88 -8.05
CA SER A 129 10.26 -4.25 -9.40
C SER A 129 11.64 -4.90 -9.43
N TYR A 130 11.81 -5.89 -10.29
CA TYR A 130 13.05 -6.64 -10.51
C TYR A 130 13.46 -6.59 -11.97
N THR A 131 14.75 -6.83 -12.22
CA THR A 131 15.32 -6.86 -13.58
C THR A 131 15.17 -8.23 -14.23
N THR A 132 15.06 -9.30 -13.45
CA THR A 132 14.93 -10.67 -13.95
C THR A 132 13.64 -11.34 -13.45
N GLN A 133 13.07 -12.20 -14.29
CA GLN A 133 11.88 -12.98 -13.92
C GLN A 133 12.15 -13.90 -12.74
N LYS A 134 13.35 -14.51 -12.72
CA LYS A 134 13.77 -15.43 -11.68
C LYS A 134 13.76 -14.75 -10.31
N GLU A 135 14.37 -13.57 -10.21
CA GLU A 135 14.40 -12.80 -8.96
C GLU A 135 12.99 -12.41 -8.49
N ALA A 136 12.10 -12.03 -9.42
CA ALA A 136 10.71 -11.73 -9.10
C ALA A 136 9.93 -12.96 -8.59
N LEU A 137 10.16 -14.14 -9.19
CA LEU A 137 9.53 -15.39 -8.77
C LEU A 137 10.07 -15.89 -7.43
N ASP A 138 11.39 -15.81 -7.23
CA ASP A 138 12.05 -16.22 -6.00
C ASP A 138 11.55 -15.39 -4.80
N ASN A 139 11.33 -14.09 -5.00
CA ASN A 139 10.77 -13.19 -3.98
C ASN A 139 9.23 -13.21 -3.88
N LEU A 140 8.51 -13.82 -4.83
CA LEU A 140 7.05 -13.77 -4.88
C LEU A 140 6.37 -14.34 -3.64
N ASN A 141 6.91 -15.44 -3.10
CA ASN A 141 6.35 -16.10 -1.92
C ASN A 141 6.41 -15.20 -0.67
N HIS A 142 7.46 -14.37 -0.55
CA HIS A 142 7.55 -13.40 0.54
C HIS A 142 6.36 -12.43 0.50
N TYR A 143 6.05 -11.84 -0.67
CA TYR A 143 4.93 -10.90 -0.80
C TYR A 143 3.56 -11.58 -0.69
N ARG A 144 3.46 -12.86 -1.07
CA ARG A 144 2.24 -13.65 -0.84
C ARG A 144 1.93 -13.82 0.64
N ASN A 145 2.95 -14.07 1.44
CA ASN A 145 2.80 -14.30 2.87
C ASN A 145 2.66 -13.00 3.68
N THR A 146 3.26 -11.90 3.22
CA THR A 146 3.31 -10.63 3.98
C THR A 146 2.27 -9.60 3.54
N VAL A 147 1.96 -9.51 2.25
CA VAL A 147 1.11 -8.45 1.70
C VAL A 147 -0.22 -9.00 1.19
N ASN A 148 -0.18 -9.95 0.25
CA ASN A 148 -1.38 -10.54 -0.33
C ASN A 148 -1.11 -11.91 -0.94
N ALA A 149 -1.78 -12.95 -0.44
CA ALA A 149 -1.67 -14.34 -0.91
C ALA A 149 -1.90 -14.50 -2.42
N ARG A 150 -2.66 -13.59 -3.05
CA ARG A 150 -2.96 -13.62 -4.48
C ARG A 150 -1.96 -12.82 -5.33
N ALA A 151 -0.82 -12.41 -4.78
CA ALA A 151 0.18 -11.67 -5.54
C ALA A 151 0.70 -12.47 -6.76
N TRP A 152 0.98 -11.75 -7.84
CA TRP A 152 1.49 -12.30 -9.10
C TRP A 152 2.58 -11.42 -9.71
N VAL A 153 3.41 -12.00 -10.58
CA VAL A 153 4.45 -11.27 -11.32
C VAL A 153 3.88 -10.78 -12.64
N LEU A 154 4.17 -9.53 -13.01
CA LEU A 154 3.85 -8.93 -14.30
C LEU A 154 5.13 -8.47 -14.98
N GLY A 155 5.46 -9.06 -16.13
CA GLY A 155 6.53 -8.57 -17.00
C GLY A 155 6.06 -7.40 -17.87
N TYR A 156 6.89 -6.37 -17.99
CA TYR A 156 6.65 -5.16 -18.78
C TYR A 156 7.83 -4.89 -19.72
#